data_AF-A0AAU7YWD9-F1
#
_entry.id   AF-A0AAU7YWD9-F1
#
_cell.length_a   1.000
_cell.length_b   1.000
_cell.length_c   1.000
_cell.angle_alpha   90.00
_cell.angle_beta   90.00
_cell.angle_gamma   90.00
#
_symmetry.space_group_name_H-M   'P 1'
#
loop_
_entity.id
_entity.type
_entity.pdbx_description
1 polymer ?
#
loop_
_entity_poly.entity_id
_entity_poly.type
_entity_poly.pdbx_seq_one_letter_code
_entity_poly.pdbx_strand_id
1 'polypeptide(L)'
;MRVTSRHGSLVIKVLVTGRVFGKEVYLPLFSREGPVNILTGSHADRDTNTPAFEETAVRIKLLPEKGTNPLKPLNFRFSGKPTPQMGVEVERKWRRKDYHMPGTEKLVQIQSQKGASSNGGSC
;
A
#
# COMPACT_ATOMS: atom_id res chain seq x y z
N MET A 1 13.40 12.43 -8.78
CA MET A 1 12.67 13.71 -8.87
C MET A 1 12.56 14.32 -7.49
N ARG A 2 12.62 15.65 -7.34
CA ARG A 2 12.36 16.35 -6.08
C ARG A 2 10.99 16.99 -6.11
N VAL A 3 10.19 16.75 -5.08
CA VAL A 3 8.87 17.34 -4.86
C VAL A 3 8.95 18.23 -3.63
N THR A 4 8.48 19.46 -3.73
CA THR A 4 8.54 20.43 -2.63
C THR A 4 7.17 21.09 -2.47
N SER A 5 6.63 21.06 -1.26
CA SER A 5 5.43 21.82 -0.86
C SER A 5 5.84 22.99 0.05
N ARG A 6 4.85 23.70 0.59
CA ARG A 6 5.07 24.71 1.64
C ARG A 6 5.56 24.10 2.97
N HIS A 7 5.35 22.80 3.19
CA HIS A 7 5.61 22.13 4.46
C HIS A 7 6.92 21.33 4.45
N GLY A 8 7.38 20.89 3.29
CA GLY A 8 8.60 20.11 3.21
C GLY A 8 9.00 19.73 1.79
N SER A 9 10.04 18.91 1.68
CA SER A 9 10.55 18.42 0.42
C SER A 9 10.92 16.94 0.51
N LEU A 10 10.66 16.20 -0.57
CA LEU A 10 10.96 14.78 -0.70
C LEU A 10 11.63 14.50 -2.04
N VAL A 11 12.56 13.55 -2.06
CA VAL A 11 13.19 13.04 -3.29
C VAL A 11 12.68 11.62 -3.52
N ILE A 12 12.07 11.38 -4.68
CA ILE A 12 11.42 10.11 -5.00
C ILE A 12 11.76 9.63 -6.41
N LYS A 13 11.61 8.32 -6.61
CA LYS A 13 11.54 7.70 -7.95
C LYS A 13 10.15 7.93 -8.55
N VAL A 14 10.09 8.03 -9.87
CA VAL A 14 8.86 8.41 -10.58
C VAL A 14 8.61 7.43 -11.71
N LEU A 15 7.35 7.11 -11.91
CA LEU A 15 6.84 6.36 -13.04
C LEU A 15 5.96 7.27 -13.89
N VAL A 16 6.29 7.45 -15.16
CA VAL A 16 5.46 8.19 -16.12
C VAL A 16 4.43 7.24 -16.70
N THR A 17 3.14 7.56 -16.54
CA THR A 17 2.02 6.76 -17.08
C THR A 17 0.90 7.69 -17.55
N GLY A 18 0.01 7.21 -18.43
CA GLY A 18 -1.18 7.95 -18.83
C GLY A 18 -2.36 7.92 -17.83
N ARG A 19 -2.16 7.40 -16.61
CA ARG A 19 -3.24 7.27 -15.60
C ARG A 19 -3.55 8.56 -14.86
N VAL A 20 -2.57 9.46 -14.80
CA VAL A 20 -2.69 10.78 -14.18
C VAL A 20 -2.45 11.79 -15.29
N PHE A 21 -3.31 12.81 -15.40
CA PHE A 21 -3.30 13.75 -16.51
C PHE A 21 -3.35 15.19 -16.01
N GLY A 22 -3.01 16.14 -16.90
CA GLY A 22 -2.98 17.56 -16.55
C GLY A 22 -1.82 17.91 -15.59
N LYS A 23 -2.12 18.69 -14.54
CA LYS A 23 -1.15 19.19 -13.56
C LYS A 23 -1.23 18.43 -12.24
N GLU A 24 -1.53 17.14 -12.32
CA GLU A 24 -1.71 16.27 -11.17
C GLU A 24 -0.55 15.28 -11.06
N VAL A 25 -0.28 14.84 -9.82
CA VAL A 25 0.64 13.74 -9.54
C VAL A 25 0.05 12.87 -8.46
N TYR A 26 0.21 11.56 -8.61
CA TYR A 26 -0.20 10.60 -7.60
C TYR A 26 1.02 10.13 -6.81
N LEU A 27 0.96 10.28 -5.49
CA LEU A 27 1.98 9.84 -4.55
C LEU A 27 1.36 8.82 -3.58
N PRO A 28 1.81 7.56 -3.59
CA PRO A 28 1.36 6.58 -2.62
C PRO A 28 1.75 7.00 -1.21
N LEU A 29 0.80 6.98 -0.28
CA LEU A 29 1.02 7.32 1.13
C LEU A 29 2.14 6.46 1.75
N PHE A 30 2.17 5.18 1.38
CA PHE A 30 3.21 4.24 1.78
C PHE A 30 4.33 4.20 0.73
N SER A 31 5.47 4.79 1.08
CA SER A 31 6.64 4.93 0.21
C SER A 31 7.91 4.54 0.96
N ARG A 32 8.88 3.94 0.25
CA ARG A 32 10.17 3.55 0.85
C ARG A 32 11.16 4.71 0.87
N GLU A 33 10.94 5.69 -0.01
CA GLU A 33 11.76 6.87 -0.20
C GLU A 33 11.55 7.91 0.91
N GLY A 34 10.42 7.82 1.62
CA GLY A 34 10.11 8.65 2.79
C GLY A 34 8.61 8.87 2.96
N PRO A 35 8.18 9.38 4.12
CA PRO A 35 6.76 9.61 4.39
C PRO A 35 6.26 10.78 3.55
N VAL A 36 5.25 10.52 2.70
CA VAL A 36 4.62 11.54 1.84
C VAL A 36 3.95 12.64 2.68
N ASN A 37 3.57 12.33 3.92
CA ASN A 37 2.96 13.27 4.86
C ASN A 37 3.85 14.46 5.23
N ILE A 38 5.15 14.43 4.92
CA ILE A 38 6.02 15.62 5.05
C ILE A 38 5.58 16.74 4.09
N LEU A 39 4.93 16.39 2.97
CA LEU A 39 4.44 17.36 2.01
C LEU A 39 3.11 17.99 2.44
N THR A 40 2.31 17.27 3.23
CA THR A 40 1.00 17.70 3.72
C THR A 40 1.15 18.43 5.06
N GLY A 41 0.48 19.55 5.23
CA GLY A 41 0.49 20.28 6.50
C GLY A 41 -0.40 19.63 7.55
N SER A 42 -0.43 20.22 8.74
CA SER A 42 -1.42 19.90 9.79
C SER A 42 -2.77 20.57 9.57
N HIS A 43 -3.04 21.09 8.37
CA HIS A 43 -4.32 21.73 8.07
C HIS A 43 -5.39 20.65 7.99
N ALA A 44 -6.40 20.79 8.84
CA ALA A 44 -7.54 19.89 8.93
C ALA A 44 -8.83 20.71 8.86
N ASP A 45 -9.87 20.08 8.32
CA ASP A 45 -11.22 20.60 8.38
C ASP A 45 -11.62 20.87 9.83
N ARG A 46 -12.17 22.05 10.11
CA ARG A 46 -12.40 22.54 11.48
C ARG A 46 -13.44 21.71 12.22
N ASP A 47 -14.46 21.22 11.49
CA ASP A 47 -15.63 20.58 12.10
C ASP A 47 -15.42 19.09 12.30
N THR A 48 -14.68 18.44 11.40
CA THR A 48 -14.44 16.98 11.41
C THR A 48 -13.03 16.59 11.83
N ASN A 49 -12.10 17.56 11.92
CA ASN A 49 -10.67 17.32 12.12
C ASN A 49 -10.06 16.38 11.07
N THR A 50 -10.62 16.35 9.86
CA THR A 50 -10.10 15.54 8.76
C THR A 50 -8.92 16.27 8.10
N PRO A 51 -7.69 15.73 8.14
CA PRO A 51 -6.51 16.33 7.52
C PRO A 51 -6.59 16.32 5.97
N ALA A 52 -6.04 17.37 5.34
CA ALA A 52 -6.03 17.53 3.89
C ALA A 52 -4.94 16.69 3.19
N PHE A 53 -5.17 15.37 3.06
CA PHE A 53 -4.24 14.46 2.37
C PHE A 53 -4.37 14.44 0.84
N GLU A 54 -5.55 14.78 0.31
CA GLU A 54 -5.86 14.56 -1.12
C GLU A 54 -5.38 15.69 -2.01
N GLU A 55 -5.31 16.93 -1.49
CA GLU A 55 -4.96 18.11 -2.26
C GLU A 55 -3.81 18.87 -1.61
N THR A 56 -2.64 18.89 -2.26
CA THR A 56 -1.49 19.69 -1.82
C THR A 56 -0.76 20.27 -3.02
N ALA A 57 -0.65 21.59 -3.04
CA ALA A 57 0.13 22.29 -4.07
C ALA A 57 1.62 21.99 -3.91
N VAL A 58 2.22 21.41 -4.94
CA VAL A 58 3.64 21.04 -4.98
C VAL A 58 4.35 21.62 -6.19
N ARG A 59 5.64 21.89 -6.03
CA ARG A 59 6.57 22.19 -7.11
C ARG A 59 7.46 20.98 -7.36
N ILE A 60 7.60 20.64 -8.64
CA ILE A 60 8.40 19.50 -9.09
C ILE A 60 9.70 20.00 -9.73
N LYS A 61 10.83 19.40 -9.33
CA LYS A 61 12.13 19.60 -9.96
C LYS A 61 12.69 18.25 -10.41
N LEU A 62 12.98 18.14 -11.70
CA LEU A 62 13.68 16.97 -12.24
C LEU A 62 15.14 16.97 -11.73
N LEU A 63 15.61 15.80 -11.31
CA LEU A 63 17.00 15.60 -10.92
C LEU A 63 17.73 14.90 -12.08
N PRO A 64 19.04 15.12 -12.25
CA PRO A 64 19.80 14.55 -13.36
C PRO A 64 19.93 13.02 -13.30
N GLU A 65 19.78 12.42 -12.13
CA GLU A 65 19.87 10.99 -11.92
C GLU A 65 18.71 10.24 -12.59
N LYS A 66 19.03 9.31 -13.49
CA LYS A 66 18.09 8.37 -14.10
C LYS A 66 18.15 7.04 -13.36
N GLY A 67 17.06 6.68 -12.70
CA GLY A 67 16.89 5.39 -12.04
C GLY A 67 16.24 4.34 -12.93
N THR A 68 16.19 3.11 -12.43
CA THR A 68 15.37 2.03 -13.01
C THR A 68 13.88 2.23 -12.73
N ASN A 69 13.03 1.50 -13.45
CA ASN A 69 11.59 1.50 -13.21
C ASN A 69 11.30 1.17 -11.73
N PRO A 70 10.55 2.03 -11.00
CA PRO A 70 10.25 1.79 -9.59
C PRO A 70 9.30 0.60 -9.37
N LEU A 71 8.59 0.14 -10.40
CA LEU A 71 7.76 -1.07 -10.32
C LEU A 71 8.61 -2.34 -10.43
N LYS A 72 8.37 -3.27 -9.51
CA LYS A 72 8.92 -4.63 -9.60
C LYS A 72 8.28 -5.39 -10.77
N PRO A 73 9.00 -6.32 -11.44
CA PRO A 73 8.47 -7.12 -12.55
C PRO A 73 7.20 -7.91 -12.23
N LEU A 74 7.06 -8.36 -10.97
CA LEU A 74 5.87 -9.12 -10.51
C LEU A 74 4.62 -8.22 -10.34
N ASN A 75 4.75 -6.90 -10.38
CA ASN A 75 3.61 -6.01 -10.26
C ASN A 75 2.74 -6.11 -11.53
N PHE A 76 1.44 -6.32 -11.37
CA PHE A 76 0.49 -6.41 -12.50
C PHE A 76 0.45 -5.15 -13.38
N ARG A 77 0.94 -4.01 -12.88
CA ARG A 77 1.05 -2.75 -13.64
C ARG A 77 2.34 -2.65 -14.46
N PHE A 78 3.31 -3.55 -14.26
CA PHE A 78 4.65 -3.46 -14.86
C PHE A 78 4.62 -3.51 -16.39
N SER A 79 3.82 -4.42 -16.97
CA SER A 79 3.72 -4.59 -18.42
C SER A 79 2.85 -3.53 -19.11
N GLY A 80 2.06 -2.76 -18.35
CA GLY A 80 1.07 -1.83 -18.88
C GLY A 80 -0.12 -2.48 -19.59
N LYS A 81 -0.12 -3.81 -19.76
CA LYS A 81 -1.19 -4.56 -20.43
C LYS A 81 -2.25 -4.97 -19.41
N PRO A 82 -3.55 -4.73 -19.68
CA PRO A 82 -4.61 -5.25 -18.81
C PRO A 82 -4.54 -6.77 -18.71
N THR A 83 -4.72 -7.29 -17.49
CA THR A 83 -4.99 -8.72 -17.24
C THR A 83 -6.45 -8.83 -16.83
N PRO A 84 -7.39 -8.80 -17.79
CA PRO A 84 -8.81 -8.81 -17.46
C PRO A 84 -9.17 -10.14 -16.78
N GLN A 85 -9.92 -10.05 -15.69
CA GLN A 85 -10.50 -11.20 -15.01
C GLN A 85 -12.00 -11.20 -15.33
N MET A 86 -12.49 -12.28 -15.94
CA MET A 86 -13.90 -12.40 -16.31
C MET A 86 -14.72 -12.87 -15.12
N GLY A 87 -14.96 -11.95 -14.19
CA GLY A 87 -15.69 -12.22 -12.95
C GLY A 87 -14.88 -13.04 -11.94
N VAL A 88 -15.56 -13.85 -11.13
CA VAL A 88 -14.92 -14.52 -9.99
C VAL A 88 -14.10 -15.76 -10.39
N GLU A 89 -14.41 -16.37 -11.55
CA GLU A 89 -13.69 -17.54 -12.10
C GLU A 89 -13.53 -18.70 -11.09
N VAL A 90 -14.59 -18.99 -10.35
CA VAL A 90 -14.58 -19.95 -9.23
C VAL A 90 -14.20 -21.36 -9.70
N GLU A 91 -14.70 -21.79 -10.84
CA GLU A 91 -14.41 -23.10 -11.42
C GLU A 91 -12.94 -23.22 -11.81
N ARG A 92 -12.31 -22.13 -12.27
CA ARG A 92 -10.88 -22.12 -12.58
C ARG A 92 -10.05 -22.26 -11.31
N LYS A 93 -10.46 -21.62 -10.22
CA LYS A 93 -9.83 -21.77 -8.90
C LYS A 93 -9.96 -23.22 -8.39
N TRP A 94 -11.15 -23.80 -8.46
CA TRP A 94 -11.43 -25.17 -7.99
C TRP A 94 -10.72 -26.26 -8.80
N ARG A 95 -10.48 -26.04 -10.09
CA ARG A 95 -9.70 -26.96 -10.94
C ARG A 95 -8.19 -26.96 -10.67
N ARG A 96 -7.67 -26.06 -9.84
CA ARG A 96 -6.23 -26.04 -9.54
C ARG A 96 -5.83 -27.29 -8.75
N LYS A 97 -4.70 -27.90 -9.10
CA LYS A 97 -4.19 -29.12 -8.44
C LYS A 97 -3.86 -28.91 -6.96
N ASP A 98 -3.55 -27.69 -6.56
CA ASP A 98 -3.19 -27.29 -5.19
C ASP A 98 -4.37 -26.71 -4.40
N TYR A 99 -5.59 -26.72 -4.96
CA TYR A 99 -6.76 -26.21 -4.27
C TYR A 99 -7.37 -27.26 -3.33
N HIS A 100 -7.50 -26.91 -2.06
CA HIS A 100 -8.25 -27.66 -1.06
C HIS A 100 -9.50 -26.88 -0.66
N MET A 101 -10.65 -27.55 -0.67
CA MET A 101 -11.91 -26.94 -0.24
C MET A 101 -11.85 -26.68 1.28
N PRO A 102 -12.00 -25.42 1.73
CA PRO A 102 -12.00 -25.13 3.16
C PRO A 102 -13.18 -25.85 3.84
N GLY A 103 -12.91 -26.49 4.98
CA GLY A 103 -13.93 -27.23 5.75
C GLY A 103 -14.06 -28.72 5.41
N THR A 104 -13.30 -29.24 4.44
CA THR A 104 -13.21 -30.70 4.21
C THR A 104 -12.30 -31.40 5.22
N GLU A 105 -11.38 -30.65 5.83
CA GLU A 105 -10.47 -31.20 6.84
C GLU A 105 -11.14 -31.29 8.21
N LYS A 106 -10.81 -32.36 8.95
CA LYS A 106 -11.28 -32.57 10.31
C LYS A 106 -10.76 -31.43 11.19
N LEU A 107 -11.68 -30.69 11.83
CA LEU A 107 -11.33 -29.61 12.75
C LEU A 107 -10.36 -30.13 13.82
N VAL A 108 -9.18 -29.53 13.90
CA VAL A 108 -8.24 -29.80 14.99
C VAL A 108 -8.74 -29.05 16.22
N GLN A 109 -9.29 -29.79 17.19
CA GLN A 109 -9.64 -29.21 18.49
C GLN A 109 -8.34 -28.88 19.22
N ILE A 110 -8.00 -27.60 19.29
CA ILE A 110 -6.91 -27.11 20.13
C ILE A 110 -7.36 -27.30 21.58
N GLN A 111 -6.77 -28.27 22.28
CA GLN A 111 -6.98 -28.40 23.71
C GLN A 111 -6.28 -27.23 24.41
N SER A 112 -7.06 -26.34 25.01
CA SER A 112 -6.52 -25.30 25.87
C SER A 112 -5.83 -25.97 27.06
N GLN A 113 -4.53 -25.79 27.20
CA GLN A 113 -3.83 -26.24 28.41
C GLN A 113 -4.44 -25.52 29.60
N LYS A 114 -5.01 -26.27 30.55
CA LYS A 114 -5.39 -25.72 31.86
C LYS A 114 -4.10 -25.23 32.50
N GLY A 115 -3.98 -23.90 32.65
CA GLY A 115 -2.87 -23.28 33.37
C GLY A 115 -2.74 -23.91 34.75
N ALA A 116 -1.54 -24.36 35.08
CA ALA A 116 -1.21 -24.76 36.44
C ALA A 116 -1.39 -23.53 37.34
N SER A 117 -2.30 -23.65 38.30
CA SER A 117 -2.43 -22.70 39.41
C SER A 117 -1.20 -22.88 40.31
N SER A 118 -0.17 -22.05 40.12
CA SER A 118 0.90 -21.91 41.11
C SER A 118 0.44 -20.92 42.18
N ASN A 119 0.13 -21.47 43.34
CA ASN A 119 -0.09 -20.74 44.59
C ASN A 119 1.07 -19.78 44.91
N GLY A 120 0.70 -18.59 45.41
CA GLY A 120 1.34 -17.86 46.50
C GLY A 120 2.86 -17.68 46.50
N GLY A 121 3.30 -16.45 46.30
CA GLY A 121 4.64 -15.98 46.67
C GLY A 121 4.67 -14.47 46.77
N SER A 122 4.58 -13.97 48.01
CA SER A 122 4.83 -12.57 48.39
C SER A 122 6.25 -12.15 48.03
N CYS A 123 6.41 -10.94 47.49
CA CYS A 123 7.35 -9.87 47.85
C CYS A 123 7.20 -8.70 46.89
#